data_AF-A0A088T0U8-F1
#
_entry.id   AF-A0A088T0U8-F1
#
_cell.length_a   1.000
_cell.length_b   1.000
_cell.length_c   1.000
_cell.angle_alpha   90.00
_cell.angle_beta   90.00
_cell.angle_gamma   90.00
#
_symmetry.space_group_name_H-M   'P 1'
#
loop_
_entity.id
_entity.type
_entity.pdbx_description
1 polymer ?
#
loop_
_entity_poly.entity_id
_entity_poly.type
_entity_poly.pdbx_seq_one_letter_code
_entity_poly.pdbx_strand_id
1 'polypeptide(L)'
;MDYYDNGASHQGALRNIVEKQGELITKSKKVIRGIELFAFLSALFACLIMYLSTAKVGFYAIPIGVGSLITLLTHLIVPSVYKGKLVKEVVNKEVINLYNYENSTNFDYLDKIKVRNNFNKEMGLFTRLASVSTRFQIIGEDINIMNCTLVTSNGKSSTVHFDGIYMIYKKMCSKTFQLRTKGRPKLKGVKFSKQEGELYSEFVPFESNEIIDSYYINIFESSLNSIELSKKKVYLGSNLKEIHFGYHPPKFMKYDEFTYEVFKEYYKYFSNILNLGLRIKEQLSDQ
;
A
#
# COMPACT_ATOMS: atom_id res chain seq x y z
N MET A 1 -35.81 18.49 -0.08
CA MET A 1 -35.36 17.22 0.51
C MET A 1 -33.88 17.25 0.29
N ASP A 2 -33.18 17.95 1.17
CA ASP A 2 -31.87 18.53 0.88
C ASP A 2 -30.83 17.79 1.72
N TYR A 3 -30.37 16.68 1.17
CA TYR A 3 -29.26 15.90 1.70
C TYR A 3 -28.30 15.65 0.54
N TYR A 4 -27.06 16.14 0.69
CA TYR A 4 -25.90 15.95 -0.19
C TYR A 4 -25.68 16.91 -1.36
N ASP A 5 -25.33 18.17 -1.06
CA ASP A 5 -24.49 18.99 -1.96
C ASP A 5 -23.19 19.47 -1.27
N ASN A 6 -22.90 18.96 -0.06
CA ASN A 6 -21.70 19.29 0.72
C ASN A 6 -20.61 18.19 0.67
N GLY A 7 -20.83 17.14 -0.13
CA GLY A 7 -20.14 15.85 0.04
C GLY A 7 -18.82 15.68 -0.70
N ALA A 8 -18.58 16.41 -1.78
CA ALA A 8 -17.45 16.13 -2.67
C ALA A 8 -16.72 17.40 -3.12
N SER A 9 -16.36 18.22 -2.15
CA SER A 9 -15.37 19.28 -2.35
C SER A 9 -14.10 18.93 -1.57
N HIS A 10 -12.98 19.47 -2.02
CA HIS A 10 -11.71 19.39 -1.28
C HIS A 10 -11.86 19.84 0.20
N GLN A 11 -12.69 20.85 0.46
CA GLN A 11 -12.98 21.32 1.82
C GLN A 11 -13.86 20.34 2.61
N GLY A 12 -14.84 19.70 1.95
CA GLY A 12 -15.67 18.66 2.56
C GLY A 12 -14.84 17.45 2.98
N ALA A 13 -13.98 16.96 2.09
CA ALA A 13 -13.05 15.87 2.38
C ALA A 13 -12.09 16.22 3.53
N LEU A 14 -11.50 17.43 3.51
CA LEU A 14 -10.63 17.88 4.59
C LEU A 14 -11.37 17.96 5.93
N ARG A 15 -12.59 18.49 5.96
CA ARG A 15 -13.40 18.57 7.18
C ARG A 15 -13.66 17.18 7.76
N ASN A 16 -14.05 16.22 6.94
CA ASN A 16 -14.27 14.83 7.37
C ASN A 16 -13.00 14.21 7.96
N ILE A 17 -11.84 14.45 7.33
CA ILE A 17 -10.54 13.96 7.82
C ILE A 17 -10.19 14.58 9.17
N VAL A 18 -10.34 15.90 9.32
CA VAL A 18 -10.04 16.62 10.57
C VAL A 18 -10.97 16.17 11.70
N GLU A 19 -12.26 15.97 11.42
CA GLU A 19 -13.23 15.45 12.39
C GLU A 19 -12.83 14.05 12.87
N LYS A 20 -12.52 13.13 11.93
CA LYS A 20 -12.05 11.78 12.27
C LYS A 20 -10.70 11.77 12.98
N GLN A 21 -9.81 12.69 12.66
CA GLN A 21 -8.56 12.88 13.39
C GLN A 21 -8.85 13.25 14.85
N GLY A 22 -9.79 14.17 15.10
CA GLY A 22 -10.23 14.54 16.45
C GLY A 22 -10.81 13.36 17.24
N GLU A 23 -11.65 12.53 16.60
CA GLU A 23 -12.19 11.30 17.20
C GLU A 23 -11.07 10.32 17.60
N LEU A 24 -10.10 10.08 16.70
CA LEU A 24 -8.99 9.16 16.95
C LEU A 24 -8.03 9.67 18.02
N ILE A 25 -7.74 10.97 18.06
CA ILE A 25 -6.96 11.62 19.13
C ILE A 25 -7.68 11.49 20.47
N THR A 26 -9.00 11.68 20.50
CA THR A 26 -9.79 11.52 21.72
C THR A 26 -9.75 10.06 22.21
N LYS A 27 -9.86 9.10 21.28
CA LYS A 27 -9.76 7.68 21.59
C LYS A 27 -8.37 7.29 22.07
N SER A 28 -7.30 7.82 21.48
CA SER A 28 -5.93 7.58 21.92
C SER A 28 -5.67 8.12 23.33
N LYS A 29 -6.12 9.36 23.61
CA LYS A 29 -6.05 9.96 24.96
C LYS A 29 -6.83 9.15 26.00
N LYS A 30 -8.01 8.61 25.65
CA LYS A 30 -8.77 7.72 26.56
C LYS A 30 -8.00 6.44 26.91
N VAL A 31 -7.38 5.80 25.92
CA VAL A 31 -6.55 4.60 26.16
C VAL A 31 -5.34 4.92 27.05
N ILE A 32 -4.65 6.02 26.74
CA ILE A 32 -3.51 6.48 27.53
C ILE A 32 -3.90 6.75 28.98
N ARG A 33 -4.98 7.52 29.21
CA ARG A 33 -5.50 7.79 30.57
C ARG A 33 -5.90 6.53 31.33
N GLY A 34 -6.47 5.54 30.64
CA GLY A 34 -6.79 4.25 31.26
C GLY A 34 -5.55 3.51 31.75
N ILE A 35 -4.47 3.54 30.97
CA ILE A 35 -3.18 2.92 31.33
C ILE A 35 -2.51 3.70 32.48
N GLU A 36 -2.54 5.03 32.43
CA GLU A 36 -2.04 5.90 33.51
C GLU A 36 -2.77 5.64 34.83
N LEU A 37 -4.11 5.56 34.80
CA LEU A 37 -4.91 5.26 35.99
C LEU A 37 -4.57 3.89 36.55
N PHE A 38 -4.42 2.88 35.69
CA PHE A 38 -4.02 1.54 36.11
C PHE A 38 -2.62 1.52 36.73
N ALA A 39 -1.66 2.23 36.12
CA ALA A 39 -0.30 2.36 36.65
C ALA A 39 -0.29 3.09 38.01
N PHE A 40 -1.07 4.15 38.14
CA PHE A 40 -1.23 4.91 39.39
C PHE A 40 -1.83 4.06 40.52
N LEU A 41 -2.92 3.32 40.23
CA LEU A 41 -3.54 2.41 41.20
C LEU A 41 -2.58 1.29 41.61
N SER A 42 -1.81 0.75 40.66
CA SER A 42 -0.79 -0.26 40.94
C SER A 42 0.32 0.28 41.84
N ALA A 43 0.75 1.52 41.61
CA ALA A 43 1.75 2.18 42.45
C ALA A 43 1.22 2.44 43.87
N LEU A 44 -0.02 2.92 44.01
CA LEU A 44 -0.66 3.10 45.32
C LEU A 44 -0.78 1.77 46.08
N PHE A 45 -1.18 0.71 45.39
CA PHE A 45 -1.27 -0.63 45.97
C PHE A 45 0.10 -1.15 46.43
N ALA A 46 1.15 -0.93 45.63
CA ALA A 46 2.51 -1.25 46.02
C ALA A 46 2.97 -0.44 47.25
N CYS A 47 2.67 0.86 47.31
CA CYS A 47 2.96 1.70 48.48
C CYS A 47 2.22 1.23 49.73
N LEU A 48 0.95 0.82 49.62
CA LEU A 48 0.18 0.27 50.73
C LEU A 48 0.81 -1.04 51.24
N ILE A 49 1.18 -1.95 50.33
CA ILE A 49 1.88 -3.18 50.70
C ILE A 49 3.21 -2.83 51.38
N MET A 50 4.00 -1.91 50.83
CA MET A 50 5.26 -1.47 51.43
C MET A 50 5.09 -0.92 52.84
N TYR A 51 4.03 -0.14 53.08
CA TYR A 51 3.72 0.39 54.41
C TYR A 51 3.38 -0.73 55.41
N LEU A 52 2.68 -1.76 54.95
CA LEU A 52 2.26 -2.90 55.78
C LEU A 52 3.34 -3.99 55.93
N SER A 53 4.35 -4.00 55.07
CA SER A 53 5.35 -5.06 54.93
C SER A 53 6.70 -4.68 55.53
N THR A 54 7.31 -5.56 56.32
CA THR A 54 8.72 -5.43 56.77
C THR A 54 9.75 -5.77 55.68
N ALA A 55 9.30 -6.20 54.48
CA ALA A 55 10.17 -6.58 53.38
C ALA A 55 10.97 -5.39 52.80
N LYS A 56 12.16 -5.70 52.26
CA LYS A 56 13.09 -4.72 51.71
C LYS A 56 12.47 -3.95 50.53
N VAL A 57 12.51 -2.62 50.62
CA VAL A 57 12.04 -1.63 49.63
C VAL A 57 12.46 -1.95 48.19
N GLY A 58 13.63 -2.56 47.99
CA GLY A 58 14.15 -2.92 46.66
C GLY A 58 13.28 -3.88 45.83
N PHE A 59 12.46 -4.74 46.46
CA PHE A 59 11.58 -5.65 45.72
C PHE A 59 10.42 -4.94 45.01
N TYR A 60 9.98 -3.79 45.53
CA TYR A 60 8.87 -3.01 45.00
C TYR A 60 9.30 -1.98 43.95
N ALA A 61 10.59 -1.63 43.91
CA ALA A 61 11.16 -0.75 42.89
C ALA A 61 11.07 -1.36 41.48
N ILE A 62 11.16 -2.69 41.36
CA ILE A 62 11.13 -3.40 40.07
C ILE A 62 9.74 -3.27 39.39
N PRO A 63 8.60 -3.62 40.04
CA PRO A 63 7.27 -3.40 39.45
C PRO A 63 6.98 -1.95 39.07
N ILE A 64 7.38 -0.99 39.91
CA ILE A 64 7.19 0.45 39.64
C ILE A 64 8.01 0.89 38.42
N GLY A 65 9.27 0.44 38.32
CA GLY A 65 10.12 0.70 37.15
C GLY A 65 9.54 0.13 35.87
N VAL A 66 9.03 -1.10 35.90
CA VAL A 66 8.39 -1.75 34.74
C VAL A 66 7.10 -1.02 34.35
N GLY A 67 6.26 -0.63 35.30
CA GLY A 67 5.02 0.12 35.03
C GLY A 67 5.28 1.49 34.39
N SER A 68 6.29 2.21 34.88
CA SER A 68 6.74 3.48 34.30
C SER A 68 7.24 3.30 32.86
N LEU A 69 8.02 2.26 32.58
CA LEU A 69 8.50 1.95 31.24
C LEU A 69 7.35 1.61 30.28
N ILE A 70 6.38 0.80 30.71
CA ILE A 70 5.18 0.48 29.90
C ILE A 70 4.38 1.75 29.59
N THR A 71 4.24 2.65 30.55
CA THR A 71 3.52 3.91 30.37
C THR A 71 4.22 4.81 29.34
N LEU A 72 5.56 4.92 29.43
CA LEU A 72 6.37 5.65 28.46
C LEU A 72 6.25 5.04 27.05
N LEU A 73 6.39 3.71 26.93
CA LEU A 73 6.24 3.03 25.63
C LEU A 73 4.85 3.22 25.04
N THR A 74 3.82 3.21 25.87
CA THR A 74 2.44 3.49 25.45
C THR A 74 2.31 4.90 24.88
N HIS A 75 2.87 5.90 25.54
CA HIS A 75 2.87 7.30 25.06
C HIS A 75 3.56 7.45 23.70
N LEU A 76 4.63 6.68 23.46
CA LEU A 76 5.35 6.73 22.19
C LEU A 76 4.64 5.97 21.06
N ILE A 77 4.07 4.79 21.37
CA ILE A 77 3.53 3.88 20.35
C ILE A 77 2.09 4.25 19.97
N VAL A 78 1.23 4.55 20.96
CA VAL A 78 -0.21 4.71 20.74
C VAL A 78 -0.51 5.82 19.71
N PRO A 79 0.06 7.04 19.82
CA PRO A 79 -0.19 8.09 18.83
C PRO A 79 0.22 7.69 17.40
N SER A 80 1.37 7.02 17.26
CA SER A 80 1.87 6.52 15.97
C SER A 80 0.92 5.51 15.32
N VAL A 81 0.36 4.58 16.12
CA VAL A 81 -0.62 3.60 15.64
C VAL A 81 -1.90 4.28 15.15
N TYR A 82 -2.44 5.22 15.93
CA TYR A 82 -3.67 5.95 15.57
C TYR A 82 -3.49 6.83 14.33
N LYS A 83 -2.33 7.47 14.19
CA LYS A 83 -1.96 8.25 13.00
C LYS A 83 -1.87 7.37 11.75
N GLY A 84 -1.25 6.20 11.85
CA GLY A 84 -1.20 5.23 10.75
C GLY A 84 -2.60 4.69 10.37
N LYS A 85 -3.51 4.62 11.33
CA LYS A 85 -4.91 4.23 11.12
C LYS A 85 -5.69 5.32 10.37
N LEU A 86 -5.56 6.58 10.78
CA LEU A 86 -6.19 7.74 10.12
C LEU A 86 -5.87 7.77 8.62
N VAL A 87 -4.59 7.67 8.28
CA VAL A 87 -4.16 7.72 6.87
C VAL A 87 -4.77 6.57 6.06
N LYS A 88 -4.69 5.34 6.58
CA LYS A 88 -5.11 4.16 5.83
C LYS A 88 -6.61 4.04 5.68
N GLU A 89 -7.37 4.30 6.73
CA GLU A 89 -8.81 4.01 6.76
C GLU A 89 -9.67 5.22 6.39
N VAL A 90 -9.16 6.44 6.61
CA VAL A 90 -9.92 7.68 6.38
C VAL A 90 -9.36 8.45 5.20
N VAL A 91 -8.12 8.93 5.28
CA VAL A 91 -7.55 9.83 4.27
C VAL A 91 -7.59 9.21 2.88
N ASN A 92 -7.06 8.00 2.74
CA ASN A 92 -7.02 7.35 1.43
C ASN A 92 -8.43 7.13 0.87
N LYS A 93 -9.40 6.77 1.72
CA LYS A 93 -10.79 6.57 1.29
C LYS A 93 -11.42 7.87 0.81
N GLU A 94 -11.26 8.97 1.55
CA GLU A 94 -11.77 10.29 1.15
C GLU A 94 -11.12 10.79 -0.14
N VAL A 95 -9.82 10.54 -0.34
CA VAL A 95 -9.12 10.89 -1.58
C VAL A 95 -9.68 10.14 -2.78
N ILE A 96 -9.95 8.83 -2.64
CA ILE A 96 -10.56 8.04 -3.72
C ILE A 96 -12.00 8.49 -4.00
N ASN A 97 -12.79 8.77 -2.96
CA ASN A 97 -14.15 9.28 -3.12
C ASN A 97 -14.18 10.63 -3.85
N LEU A 98 -13.26 11.54 -3.49
CA LEU A 98 -13.14 12.83 -4.18
C LEU A 98 -12.75 12.64 -5.65
N TYR A 99 -11.78 11.76 -5.92
CA TYR A 99 -11.39 11.45 -7.30
C TYR A 99 -12.55 10.86 -8.11
N ASN A 100 -13.32 9.95 -7.53
CA ASN A 100 -14.52 9.37 -8.14
C ASN A 100 -15.53 10.44 -8.54
N TYR A 101 -15.80 11.39 -7.63
CA TYR A 101 -16.69 12.50 -7.89
C TYR A 101 -16.17 13.42 -8.99
N GLU A 102 -14.92 13.85 -8.91
CA GLU A 102 -14.35 14.82 -9.87
C GLU A 102 -14.20 14.25 -11.28
N ASN A 103 -13.96 12.94 -11.41
CA ASN A 103 -13.69 12.28 -12.69
C ASN A 103 -14.83 11.39 -13.17
N SER A 104 -15.98 11.36 -12.46
CA SER A 104 -17.10 10.46 -12.75
C SER A 104 -16.68 8.98 -12.86
N THR A 105 -15.83 8.54 -11.93
CA THR A 105 -15.33 7.15 -11.87
C THR A 105 -15.93 6.41 -10.68
N ASN A 106 -15.78 5.08 -10.66
CA ASN A 106 -16.30 4.23 -9.60
C ASN A 106 -15.22 3.27 -9.07
N PHE A 107 -14.28 3.82 -8.31
CA PHE A 107 -13.23 3.07 -7.65
C PHE A 107 -13.54 2.79 -6.17
N ASP A 108 -13.40 1.54 -5.74
CA ASP A 108 -13.51 1.14 -4.35
C ASP A 108 -12.15 1.04 -3.68
N TYR A 109 -11.99 1.70 -2.52
CA TYR A 109 -10.78 1.62 -1.72
C TYR A 109 -10.90 0.58 -0.60
N LEU A 110 -9.89 -0.28 -0.47
CA LEU A 110 -9.80 -1.30 0.57
C LEU A 110 -8.41 -1.28 1.24
N ASP A 111 -8.40 -1.21 2.57
CA ASP A 111 -7.17 -1.28 3.37
C ASP A 111 -6.84 -2.71 3.81
N LYS A 112 -5.53 -3.03 3.89
CA LYS A 112 -5.00 -4.26 4.52
C LYS A 112 -5.67 -5.59 4.10
N ILE A 113 -5.87 -5.77 2.80
CA ILE A 113 -6.44 -7.03 2.30
C ILE A 113 -5.48 -8.20 2.49
N LYS A 114 -6.02 -9.32 2.98
CA LYS A 114 -5.35 -10.61 2.94
C LYS A 114 -5.40 -11.17 1.53
N VAL A 115 -4.31 -11.01 0.79
CA VAL A 115 -4.15 -11.59 -0.53
C VAL A 115 -3.99 -13.11 -0.42
N ARG A 116 -4.75 -13.87 -1.21
CA ARG A 116 -4.65 -15.33 -1.22
C ARG A 116 -3.29 -15.79 -1.75
N ASN A 117 -2.80 -16.93 -1.26
CA ASN A 117 -1.52 -17.51 -1.65
C ASN A 117 -1.40 -17.87 -3.15
N ASN A 118 -2.50 -17.91 -3.91
CA ASN A 118 -2.50 -18.16 -5.36
C ASN A 118 -2.26 -16.91 -6.20
N PHE A 119 -2.31 -15.72 -5.63
CA PHE A 119 -2.11 -14.46 -6.34
C PHE A 119 -0.83 -14.46 -7.21
N ASN A 120 0.29 -14.92 -6.67
CA ASN A 120 1.55 -15.02 -7.42
C ASN A 120 1.62 -16.18 -8.42
N LYS A 121 0.74 -17.18 -8.30
CA LYS A 121 0.66 -18.26 -9.31
C LYS A 121 0.06 -17.73 -10.60
N GLU A 122 -0.91 -16.84 -10.47
CA GLU A 122 -1.66 -16.28 -11.59
C GLU A 122 -0.85 -15.15 -12.24
N MET A 123 -0.21 -14.27 -11.48
CA MET A 123 0.41 -13.03 -11.97
C MET A 123 1.51 -13.07 -13.04
N GLY A 124 2.22 -14.18 -13.23
CA GLY A 124 3.24 -14.31 -14.28
C GLY A 124 4.54 -13.48 -14.10
N LEU A 125 4.54 -12.33 -13.42
CA LEU A 125 5.68 -11.39 -13.37
C LEU A 125 6.77 -11.72 -12.33
N PHE A 126 6.42 -12.38 -11.24
CA PHE A 126 7.32 -12.65 -10.11
C PHE A 126 7.31 -14.13 -9.71
N THR A 127 8.20 -14.50 -8.79
CA THR A 127 8.28 -15.89 -8.33
C THR A 127 7.03 -16.33 -7.57
N ARG A 128 6.52 -17.51 -7.92
CA ARG A 128 5.34 -18.15 -7.30
C ARG A 128 5.46 -18.31 -5.77
N LEU A 129 6.69 -18.42 -5.26
CA LEU A 129 6.95 -18.62 -3.83
C LEU A 129 6.99 -17.33 -3.02
N ALA A 130 6.88 -16.16 -3.68
CA ALA A 130 6.82 -14.92 -2.93
C ALA A 130 5.53 -14.87 -2.12
N SER A 131 5.61 -14.40 -0.87
CA SER A 131 4.47 -13.92 -0.13
C SER A 131 4.12 -12.52 -0.58
N VAL A 132 2.84 -12.19 -0.59
CA VAL A 132 2.35 -10.85 -0.93
C VAL A 132 1.82 -10.19 0.33
N SER A 133 2.31 -8.99 0.60
CA SER A 133 1.78 -8.09 1.61
C SER A 133 1.23 -6.86 0.92
N THR A 134 -0.04 -6.54 1.18
CA THR A 134 -0.72 -5.42 0.52
C THR A 134 -0.99 -4.32 1.54
N ARG A 135 -0.55 -3.10 1.20
CA ARG A 135 -0.82 -1.89 1.97
C ARG A 135 -2.25 -1.41 1.73
N PHE A 136 -2.66 -1.39 0.46
CA PHE A 136 -4.01 -1.05 0.01
C PHE A 136 -4.32 -1.70 -1.35
N GLN A 137 -5.61 -1.78 -1.67
CA GLN A 137 -6.13 -2.14 -2.98
C GLN A 137 -7.20 -1.12 -3.40
N ILE A 138 -7.23 -0.80 -4.69
CA ILE A 138 -8.26 0.00 -5.34
C ILE A 138 -8.86 -0.87 -6.44
N ILE A 139 -10.18 -1.06 -6.41
CA ILE A 139 -10.91 -1.90 -7.36
C ILE A 139 -11.75 -1.00 -8.26
N GLY A 140 -11.55 -1.11 -9.57
CA GLY A 140 -12.49 -0.63 -10.58
C GLY A 140 -13.09 -1.81 -11.35
N GLU A 141 -13.96 -1.52 -12.31
CA GLU A 141 -14.70 -2.51 -13.11
C GLU A 141 -13.80 -3.61 -13.71
N ASP A 142 -12.71 -3.21 -14.38
CA ASP A 142 -11.76 -4.13 -15.07
C ASP A 142 -10.30 -3.92 -14.69
N ILE A 143 -10.07 -3.07 -13.68
CA ILE A 143 -8.73 -2.72 -13.21
C ILE A 143 -8.66 -2.92 -11.70
N ASN A 144 -7.58 -3.56 -11.27
CA ASN A 144 -7.28 -3.73 -9.86
C ASN A 144 -5.89 -3.19 -9.56
N ILE A 145 -5.81 -2.17 -8.72
CA ILE A 145 -4.57 -1.47 -8.39
C ILE A 145 -4.21 -1.77 -6.93
N MET A 146 -2.98 -2.22 -6.70
CA MET A 146 -2.53 -2.65 -5.38
C MET A 146 -1.18 -2.03 -5.06
N ASN A 147 -1.01 -1.54 -3.84
CA ASN A 147 0.31 -1.25 -3.31
C ASN A 147 0.78 -2.46 -2.52
N CYS A 148 1.71 -3.22 -3.09
CA CYS A 148 2.12 -4.50 -2.53
C CYS A 148 3.64 -4.67 -2.49
N THR A 149 4.07 -5.49 -1.55
CA THR A 149 5.44 -5.96 -1.42
C THR A 149 5.45 -7.48 -1.62
N LEU A 150 6.27 -7.95 -2.56
CA LEU A 150 6.50 -9.36 -2.83
C LEU A 150 7.86 -9.79 -2.28
N VAL A 151 7.86 -10.77 -1.37
CA VAL A 151 9.06 -11.22 -0.67
C VAL A 151 9.15 -12.74 -0.66
N THR A 152 10.34 -13.29 -0.89
CA THR A 152 10.63 -14.70 -0.52
C THR A 152 11.48 -14.73 0.73
N SER A 153 11.20 -15.63 1.66
CA SER A 153 12.03 -15.88 2.84
C SER A 153 12.41 -17.35 2.89
N ASN A 154 13.66 -17.64 3.28
CA ASN A 154 14.15 -19.00 3.55
C ASN A 154 14.41 -19.22 5.06
N GLY A 155 13.83 -18.38 5.91
CA GLY A 155 14.02 -18.41 7.37
C GLY A 155 15.28 -17.72 7.88
N LYS A 156 16.33 -17.59 7.04
CA LYS A 156 17.59 -16.88 7.38
C LYS A 156 17.73 -15.53 6.70
N SER A 157 17.19 -15.39 5.50
CA SER A 157 17.19 -14.16 4.72
C SER A 157 15.87 -13.97 3.99
N SER A 158 15.58 -12.70 3.70
CA SER A 158 14.45 -12.31 2.87
C SER A 158 14.94 -11.59 1.62
N THR A 159 14.27 -11.83 0.49
CA THR A 159 14.56 -11.15 -0.77
C THR A 159 13.28 -10.47 -1.25
N VAL A 160 13.33 -9.15 -1.37
CA VAL A 160 12.25 -8.34 -1.93
C VAL A 160 12.33 -8.39 -3.46
N HIS A 161 11.33 -8.98 -4.09
CA HIS A 161 11.21 -9.04 -5.56
C HIS A 161 10.53 -7.80 -6.13
N PHE A 162 9.62 -7.21 -5.35
CA PHE A 162 8.84 -6.03 -5.73
C PHE A 162 8.37 -5.29 -4.49
N ASP A 163 8.38 -3.95 -4.53
CA ASP A 163 7.75 -3.09 -3.52
C ASP A 163 7.19 -1.84 -4.20
N GLY A 164 5.92 -1.88 -4.58
CA GLY A 164 5.34 -0.78 -5.37
C GLY A 164 3.87 -0.94 -5.75
N ILE A 165 3.48 -0.21 -6.78
CA ILE A 165 2.13 -0.21 -7.34
C ILE A 165 2.04 -1.26 -8.44
N TYR A 166 1.07 -2.15 -8.29
CA TYR A 166 0.79 -3.25 -9.19
C TYR A 166 -0.64 -3.13 -9.70
N MET A 167 -0.82 -3.16 -11.01
CA MET A 167 -2.10 -3.01 -11.70
C MET A 167 -2.39 -4.29 -12.47
N ILE A 168 -3.61 -4.79 -12.32
CA ILE A 168 -4.12 -5.98 -13.01
C ILE A 168 -5.28 -5.51 -13.89
N TYR A 169 -5.21 -5.85 -15.17
CA TYR A 169 -6.27 -5.60 -16.14
C TYR A 169 -6.88 -6.93 -16.55
N LYS A 170 -8.21 -7.06 -16.42
CA LYS A 170 -8.95 -8.27 -16.80
C LYS A 170 -9.13 -8.34 -18.33
N LYS A 171 -8.02 -8.53 -19.04
CA LYS A 171 -7.99 -8.66 -20.50
C LYS A 171 -7.28 -9.95 -20.90
N MET A 172 -7.97 -10.78 -21.67
CA MET A 172 -7.39 -11.98 -22.26
C MET A 172 -6.32 -11.60 -23.27
N CYS A 173 -5.22 -12.35 -23.26
CA CYS A 173 -4.13 -12.20 -24.21
C CYS A 173 -3.86 -13.53 -24.91
N SER A 174 -3.51 -13.46 -26.19
CA SER A 174 -3.12 -14.65 -26.96
C SER A 174 -1.76 -15.21 -26.55
N LYS A 175 -0.90 -14.40 -25.91
CA LYS A 175 0.50 -14.73 -25.65
C LYS A 175 0.93 -14.40 -24.23
N THR A 176 1.90 -15.17 -23.73
CA THR A 176 2.63 -14.87 -22.49
C THR A 176 3.88 -14.08 -22.84
N PHE A 177 4.08 -12.91 -22.26
CA PHE A 177 5.26 -12.09 -22.50
C PHE A 177 5.58 -11.23 -21.28
N GLN A 178 6.80 -10.66 -21.23
CA GLN A 178 7.17 -9.61 -20.28
C GLN A 178 8.07 -8.56 -20.91
N LEU A 179 7.79 -7.30 -20.62
CA LEU A 179 8.65 -6.15 -20.85
C LEU A 179 9.15 -5.64 -19.50
N ARG A 180 10.47 -5.46 -19.35
CA ARG A 180 11.05 -5.05 -18.07
C ARG A 180 12.20 -4.07 -18.28
N THR A 181 12.22 -2.98 -17.51
CA THR A 181 13.39 -2.08 -17.49
C THR A 181 14.57 -2.69 -16.74
N LYS A 182 14.33 -3.57 -15.75
CA LYS A 182 15.39 -4.24 -14.96
C LYS A 182 15.01 -5.64 -14.53
N GLY A 183 16.03 -6.49 -14.41
CA GLY A 183 15.90 -7.86 -13.89
C GLY A 183 15.38 -8.86 -14.92
N ARG A 184 15.38 -10.14 -14.55
CA ARG A 184 14.91 -11.25 -15.40
C ARG A 184 13.63 -11.87 -14.84
N PRO A 185 12.68 -12.32 -15.69
CA PRO A 185 11.52 -13.07 -15.25
C PRO A 185 11.95 -14.28 -14.40
N LYS A 186 11.17 -14.59 -13.37
CA LYS A 186 11.38 -15.75 -12.50
C LYS A 186 10.10 -16.59 -12.37
N LEU A 187 9.34 -16.67 -13.46
CA LEU A 187 8.15 -17.50 -13.50
C LEU A 187 8.56 -18.97 -13.51
N LYS A 188 8.18 -19.71 -12.48
CA LYS A 188 8.54 -21.14 -12.37
C LYS A 188 7.81 -21.93 -13.47
N GLY A 189 8.57 -22.70 -14.25
CA GLY A 189 8.03 -23.56 -15.31
C GLY A 189 8.05 -22.94 -16.70
N VAL A 190 8.40 -21.65 -16.84
CA VAL A 190 8.56 -21.00 -18.14
C VAL A 190 10.01 -20.49 -18.25
N LYS A 191 10.75 -21.05 -19.21
CA LYS A 191 12.04 -20.48 -19.61
C LYS A 191 11.74 -19.33 -20.58
N PHE A 192 12.35 -18.18 -20.37
CA PHE A 192 12.21 -17.03 -21.27
C PHE A 192 13.48 -16.86 -22.10
N SER A 193 13.31 -16.58 -23.39
CA SER A 193 14.35 -15.97 -24.22
C SER A 193 14.39 -14.46 -23.94
N LYS A 194 15.58 -13.87 -23.90
CA LYS A 194 15.77 -12.43 -23.69
C LYS A 194 16.19 -11.80 -25.00
N GLN A 195 15.46 -10.77 -25.44
CA GLN A 195 15.93 -9.85 -26.46
C GLN A 195 16.32 -8.55 -25.74
N GLU A 196 17.58 -8.14 -25.89
CA GLU A 196 18.10 -6.94 -25.24
C GLU A 196 17.73 -5.70 -26.06
N GLY A 197 16.99 -4.77 -25.45
CA GLY A 197 16.82 -3.41 -25.93
C GLY A 197 17.58 -2.41 -25.06
N GLU A 198 17.70 -1.18 -25.55
CA GLU A 198 18.44 -0.11 -24.88
C GLU A 198 17.75 0.35 -23.57
N LEU A 199 16.42 0.51 -23.60
CA LEU A 199 15.63 1.00 -22.46
C LEU A 199 14.98 -0.13 -21.64
N TYR A 200 14.65 -1.24 -22.29
CA TYR A 200 14.01 -2.39 -21.67
C TYR A 200 14.40 -3.67 -22.36
N SER A 201 14.16 -4.78 -21.67
CA SER A 201 14.35 -6.12 -22.20
C SER A 201 13.00 -6.77 -22.46
N GLU A 202 12.92 -7.46 -23.58
CA GLU A 202 11.77 -8.26 -23.98
C GLU A 202 11.99 -9.72 -23.60
N PHE A 203 10.94 -10.34 -23.07
CA PHE A 203 10.97 -11.74 -22.66
C PHE A 203 9.76 -12.48 -23.21
N VAL A 204 10.04 -13.49 -24.04
CA VAL A 204 9.04 -14.43 -24.58
C VAL A 204 9.43 -15.86 -24.20
N PRO A 205 8.48 -16.81 -24.10
CA PRO A 205 8.79 -18.21 -23.84
C PRO A 205 9.85 -18.75 -24.81
N PHE A 206 10.85 -19.47 -24.30
CA PHE A 206 12.04 -19.90 -25.05
C PHE A 206 11.70 -20.75 -26.29
N GLU A 207 10.62 -21.52 -26.22
CA GLU A 207 10.15 -22.38 -27.32
C GLU A 207 9.20 -21.67 -28.29
N SER A 208 8.89 -20.39 -28.04
CA SER A 208 8.06 -19.57 -28.92
C SER A 208 8.95 -18.74 -29.86
N ASN A 209 8.68 -18.79 -31.16
CA ASN A 209 9.18 -17.81 -32.13
C ASN A 209 8.32 -16.54 -32.13
N GLU A 210 7.62 -16.28 -31.03
CA GLU A 210 6.67 -15.19 -30.95
C GLU A 210 7.38 -13.87 -30.69
N ILE A 211 6.94 -12.85 -31.40
CA ILE A 211 7.31 -11.46 -31.16
C ILE A 211 6.20 -10.83 -30.32
N ILE A 212 6.59 -9.96 -29.37
CA ILE A 212 5.65 -9.16 -28.58
C ILE A 212 4.99 -8.16 -29.53
N ASP A 213 3.66 -8.09 -29.50
CA ASP A 213 2.92 -7.13 -30.33
C ASP A 213 3.38 -5.70 -30.05
N SER A 214 3.63 -4.93 -31.12
CA SER A 214 4.08 -3.54 -31.05
C SER A 214 3.15 -2.67 -30.22
N TYR A 215 1.87 -3.04 -30.18
CA TYR A 215 0.87 -2.46 -29.31
C TYR A 215 1.26 -2.48 -27.81
N TYR A 216 1.71 -3.62 -27.28
CA TYR A 216 2.12 -3.70 -25.87
C TYR A 216 3.42 -2.95 -25.61
N ILE A 217 4.30 -2.90 -26.60
CA ILE A 217 5.52 -2.08 -26.59
C ILE A 217 5.14 -0.60 -26.48
N ASN A 218 4.20 -0.11 -27.30
CA ASN A 218 3.74 1.28 -27.28
C ASN A 218 3.10 1.67 -25.93
N ILE A 219 2.31 0.77 -25.33
CA ILE A 219 1.76 0.99 -23.97
C ILE A 219 2.89 1.10 -22.94
N PHE A 220 3.90 0.24 -23.05
CA PHE A 220 5.04 0.25 -22.15
C PHE A 220 5.87 1.53 -22.29
N GLU A 221 6.23 1.91 -23.52
CA GLU A 221 7.03 3.10 -23.81
C GLU A 221 6.30 4.39 -23.43
N SER A 222 5.00 4.50 -23.76
CA SER A 222 4.20 5.65 -23.33
C SER A 222 4.09 5.76 -21.81
N SER A 223 4.10 4.63 -21.10
CA SER A 223 4.16 4.61 -19.63
C SER A 223 5.53 5.07 -19.11
N LEU A 224 6.64 4.68 -19.75
CA LEU A 224 8.00 5.12 -19.38
C LEU A 224 8.20 6.63 -19.57
N ASN A 225 7.56 7.20 -20.60
CA ASN A 225 7.65 8.63 -20.93
C ASN A 225 6.86 9.53 -19.96
N SER A 226 6.04 8.96 -19.07
CA SER A 226 5.50 9.75 -17.97
C SER A 226 6.63 10.12 -17.00
N ILE A 227 6.76 11.43 -16.72
CA ILE A 227 7.90 12.13 -16.06
C ILE A 227 8.41 11.44 -14.77
N GLU A 228 7.63 10.56 -14.15
CA GLU A 228 7.96 9.88 -12.90
C GLU A 228 8.53 8.45 -13.04
N LEU A 229 8.57 7.84 -14.22
CA LEU A 229 8.87 6.39 -14.36
C LEU A 229 10.18 6.05 -15.08
N SER A 230 10.80 6.97 -15.82
CA SER A 230 11.99 6.71 -16.66
C SER A 230 13.23 6.19 -15.91
N LYS A 231 13.34 6.44 -14.60
CA LYS A 231 14.45 5.92 -13.75
C LYS A 231 14.06 4.73 -12.87
N LYS A 232 12.84 4.21 -13.02
CA LYS A 232 12.26 3.25 -12.09
C LYS A 232 12.16 1.85 -12.70
N LYS A 233 12.04 0.86 -11.81
CA LYS A 233 11.76 -0.52 -12.21
C LYS A 233 10.30 -0.60 -12.63
N VAL A 234 10.08 -0.79 -13.93
CA VAL A 234 8.75 -0.91 -14.56
C VAL A 234 8.66 -2.26 -15.24
N TYR A 235 7.48 -2.86 -15.15
CA TYR A 235 7.17 -4.20 -15.63
C TYR A 235 5.81 -4.16 -16.33
N LEU A 236 5.73 -4.79 -17.50
CA LEU A 236 4.47 -5.14 -18.15
C LEU A 236 4.55 -6.61 -18.53
N GLY A 237 3.45 -7.35 -18.41
CA GLY A 237 3.41 -8.72 -18.90
C GLY A 237 2.03 -9.33 -18.88
N SER A 238 1.90 -10.46 -19.55
CA SER A 238 0.65 -11.20 -19.69
C SER A 238 0.81 -12.63 -19.18
N ASN A 239 -0.27 -13.18 -18.62
CA ASN A 239 -0.41 -14.58 -18.23
C ASN A 239 -1.49 -15.32 -19.05
N LEU A 240 -1.84 -14.81 -20.24
CA LEU A 240 -2.97 -15.20 -21.11
C LEU A 240 -4.37 -14.77 -20.63
N LYS A 241 -4.58 -14.62 -19.32
CA LYS A 241 -5.90 -14.24 -18.75
C LYS A 241 -6.03 -12.76 -18.45
N GLU A 242 -4.91 -12.14 -18.13
CA GLU A 242 -4.82 -10.80 -17.59
C GLU A 242 -3.50 -10.16 -18.06
N ILE A 243 -3.53 -8.83 -18.08
CA ILE A 243 -2.35 -7.99 -18.28
C ILE A 243 -1.97 -7.39 -16.93
N HIS A 244 -0.67 -7.39 -16.66
CA HIS A 244 -0.11 -6.97 -15.39
C HIS A 244 0.89 -5.86 -15.62
N PHE A 245 0.74 -4.76 -14.90
CA PHE A 245 1.66 -3.63 -14.93
C PHE A 245 2.17 -3.34 -13.52
N GLY A 246 3.48 -3.22 -13.34
CA GLY A 246 4.07 -2.99 -12.02
C GLY A 246 5.14 -1.93 -12.07
N TYR A 247 5.13 -0.99 -11.12
CA TYR A 247 6.19 -0.01 -10.97
C TYR A 247 6.45 0.35 -9.51
N HIS A 248 7.64 0.86 -9.24
CA HIS A 248 7.98 1.37 -7.91
C HIS A 248 7.61 2.86 -7.86
N PRO A 249 6.63 3.30 -7.07
CA PRO A 249 6.30 4.72 -6.94
C PRO A 249 7.43 5.46 -6.18
N PRO A 250 7.48 6.80 -6.22
CA PRO A 250 8.31 7.55 -5.26
C PRO A 250 7.90 7.15 -3.84
N LYS A 251 8.86 7.10 -2.90
CA LYS A 251 8.51 6.92 -1.48
C LYS A 251 7.69 8.13 -1.04
N PHE A 252 6.43 7.90 -0.68
CA PHE A 252 5.59 8.95 -0.12
C PHE A 252 6.13 9.35 1.26
N MET A 253 6.16 10.65 1.56
CA MET A 253 6.69 11.19 2.82
C MET A 253 5.75 10.91 4.00
N LYS A 254 6.33 10.70 5.19
CA LYS A 254 5.57 10.59 6.44
C LYS A 254 5.37 12.00 6.99
N TYR A 255 4.12 12.44 7.10
CA TYR A 255 3.78 13.75 7.68
C TYR A 255 3.39 13.62 9.14
N ASP A 256 3.73 14.61 9.97
CA ASP A 256 3.37 14.67 11.39
C ASP A 256 1.97 15.17 11.68
N GLU A 257 1.53 16.16 10.93
CA GLU A 257 0.18 16.71 10.98
C GLU A 257 -0.48 16.63 9.60
N PHE A 258 -1.80 16.52 9.60
CA PHE A 258 -2.57 16.46 8.37
C PHE A 258 -3.11 17.86 8.04
N THR A 259 -2.42 18.57 7.14
CA THR A 259 -2.82 19.89 6.64
C THR A 259 -3.48 19.78 5.27
N TYR A 260 -4.00 20.90 4.76
CA TYR A 260 -4.56 20.96 3.40
C TYR A 260 -3.50 20.67 2.32
N GLU A 261 -2.27 21.11 2.53
CA GLU A 261 -1.12 20.88 1.64
C GLU A 261 -0.78 19.39 1.61
N VAL A 262 -0.75 18.74 2.77
CA VAL A 262 -0.58 17.29 2.88
C VAL A 262 -1.71 16.57 2.14
N PHE A 263 -2.96 17.01 2.32
CA PHE A 263 -4.10 16.45 1.59
C PHE A 263 -3.93 16.56 0.08
N LYS A 264 -3.54 17.73 -0.43
CA LYS A 264 -3.29 17.94 -1.87
C LYS A 264 -2.22 17.02 -2.42
N GLU A 265 -1.16 16.76 -1.66
CA GLU A 265 -0.13 15.83 -2.07
C GLU A 265 -0.60 14.38 -2.10
N TYR A 266 -1.41 13.96 -1.11
CA TYR A 266 -2.08 12.66 -1.13
C TYR A 266 -3.00 12.54 -2.36
N TYR A 267 -3.81 13.56 -2.62
CA TYR A 267 -4.71 13.60 -3.77
C TYR A 267 -3.94 13.48 -5.07
N LYS A 268 -2.86 14.27 -5.25
CA LYS A 268 -1.99 14.21 -6.43
C LYS A 268 -1.36 12.83 -6.60
N TYR A 269 -0.86 12.23 -5.51
CA TYR A 269 -0.25 10.90 -5.55
C TYR A 269 -1.23 9.82 -6.03
N PHE A 270 -2.45 9.79 -5.47
CA PHE A 270 -3.46 8.82 -5.90
C PHE A 270 -3.99 9.12 -7.31
N SER A 271 -4.21 10.40 -7.64
CA SER A 271 -4.63 10.80 -8.98
C SER A 271 -3.63 10.35 -10.05
N ASN A 272 -2.32 10.50 -9.79
CA ASN A 272 -1.29 10.00 -10.72
C ASN A 272 -1.38 8.48 -10.91
N ILE A 273 -1.62 7.72 -9.84
CA ILE A 273 -1.79 6.26 -9.92
C ILE A 273 -3.05 5.90 -10.74
N LEU A 274 -4.17 6.54 -10.44
CA LEU A 274 -5.46 6.25 -11.07
C LEU A 274 -5.46 6.65 -12.54
N ASN A 275 -4.97 7.84 -12.87
CA ASN A 275 -4.85 8.32 -14.24
C ASN A 275 -3.92 7.43 -15.08
N LEU A 276 -2.82 6.94 -14.50
CA LEU A 276 -1.96 5.97 -15.18
C LEU A 276 -2.71 4.66 -15.44
N GLY A 277 -3.45 4.17 -14.45
CA GLY A 277 -4.26 2.97 -14.58
C GLY A 277 -5.33 3.10 -15.66
N LEU A 278 -6.09 4.20 -15.66
CA LEU A 278 -7.12 4.49 -16.65
C LEU A 278 -6.54 4.64 -18.06
N ARG A 279 -5.44 5.39 -18.22
CA ARG A 279 -4.79 5.54 -19.53
C ARG A 279 -4.35 4.20 -20.12
N ILE A 280 -3.76 3.32 -19.30
CA ILE A 280 -3.41 1.97 -19.76
C ILE A 280 -4.67 1.17 -20.08
N LYS A 281 -5.74 1.26 -19.26
CA LYS A 281 -7.02 0.60 -19.53
C LYS A 281 -7.62 1.04 -20.88
N GLU A 282 -7.63 2.34 -21.16
CA GLU A 282 -8.12 2.92 -22.42
C GLU A 282 -7.33 2.39 -23.60
N GLN A 283 -6.00 2.47 -23.54
CA GLN A 283 -5.13 1.89 -24.56
C GLN A 283 -5.40 0.38 -24.73
N LEU A 284 -5.69 -0.32 -23.64
CA LEU A 284 -6.08 -1.73 -23.63
C LEU A 284 -7.48 -2.02 -24.20
N SER A 285 -8.35 -1.04 -24.36
CA SER A 285 -9.73 -1.25 -24.84
C SER A 285 -9.90 -1.02 -26.34
N ASP A 286 -8.95 -0.34 -26.98
CA ASP A 286 -8.96 -0.03 -28.43
C ASP A 286 -8.62 -1.24 -29.34
N GLN A 287 -8.82 -2.48 -28.86
CA GLN A 287 -8.61 -3.74 -29.57
C GLN A 287 -9.83 -4.64 -29.43
#